data_AF-A0A3D0MT59-F1
#
_entry.id   AF-A0A3D0MT59-F1
#
_cell.length_a   1.000
_cell.length_b   1.000
_cell.length_c   1.000
_cell.angle_alpha   90.00
_cell.angle_beta   90.00
_cell.angle_gamma   90.00
#
_symmetry.space_group_name_H-M   'P 1'
#
loop_
_entity.id
_entity.type
_entity.pdbx_description
1 polymer ?
#
loop_
_entity_poly.entity_id
_entity_poly.type
_entity_poly.pdbx_seq_one_letter_code
_entity_poly.pdbx_strand_id
1 'polypeptide(L)'
;MKQRAQEALQQALALRESSGKKLAPSLFDGEPERGAVITVEELLCEVARKRGLSPKALMKEIALSIHDGKNIHQRGIEVMQTLARQWGRKGPFIVIGFLPPYYPSRCNNEEIAGEKGMRLLCEELVQKGKNIGFSLEVREIFEGIMDLSYLGFQGNLNDLEGVAQNTPLWNIDYYFPSEDILCLHIPILNMGPIGKDAHQSTERLYLPYALHGLPLLFVEALERIPDLCKETNVE
;
A
#
# COMPACT_ATOMS: atom_id res chain seq x y z
N MET A 1 5.90 10.38 5.41
CA MET A 1 4.88 10.22 6.48
C MET A 1 5.33 10.76 7.83
N LYS A 2 6.49 10.34 8.37
CA LYS A 2 6.97 10.74 9.71
C LYS A 2 7.03 12.25 9.93
N GLN A 3 7.60 13.01 8.99
CA GLN A 3 7.65 14.48 9.08
C GLN A 3 6.25 15.11 9.17
N ARG A 4 5.30 14.69 8.31
CA ARG A 4 3.92 15.20 8.33
C ARG A 4 3.22 14.93 9.65
N ALA A 5 3.44 13.74 10.23
CA ALA A 5 2.90 13.42 11.55
C ALA A 5 3.55 14.25 12.67
N GLN A 6 4.85 14.57 12.55
CA GLN A 6 5.53 15.47 13.50
C GLN A 6 4.94 16.88 13.44
N GLU A 7 4.74 17.42 12.23
CA GLU A 7 4.09 18.71 12.00
C GLU A 7 2.67 18.72 12.59
N ALA A 8 1.87 17.68 12.31
CA ALA A 8 0.50 17.55 12.83
C ALA A 8 0.48 17.45 14.37
N LEU A 9 1.38 16.69 14.98
CA LEU A 9 1.48 16.56 16.43
C LEU A 9 1.88 17.88 17.09
N GLN A 10 2.85 18.59 16.51
CA GLN A 10 3.27 19.91 16.99
C GLN A 10 2.12 20.91 16.93
N GLN A 11 1.36 20.93 15.83
CA GLN A 11 0.19 21.79 15.70
C GLN A 11 -0.89 21.45 16.74
N ALA A 12 -1.17 20.16 16.96
CA ALA A 12 -2.15 19.72 17.95
C ALA A 12 -1.73 20.11 19.38
N LEU A 13 -0.45 19.98 19.71
CA LEU A 13 0.10 20.37 21.01
C LEU A 13 0.06 21.87 21.23
N ALA A 14 0.47 22.66 20.24
CA ALA A 14 0.41 24.12 20.30
C ALA A 14 -1.03 24.62 20.45
N LEU A 15 -1.98 24.00 19.74
CA LEU A 15 -3.40 24.31 19.88
C LEU A 15 -3.89 24.01 21.30
N ARG A 16 -3.61 22.80 21.82
CA ARG A 16 -3.96 22.40 23.18
C ARG A 16 -3.38 23.36 24.21
N GLU A 17 -2.12 23.74 24.07
CA GLU A 17 -1.45 24.68 24.97
C GLU A 17 -2.11 26.06 24.92
N SER A 18 -2.37 26.59 23.72
CA SER A 18 -3.00 27.91 23.55
C SER A 18 -4.42 27.96 24.11
N SER A 19 -5.22 26.90 23.91
CA SER A 19 -6.57 26.78 24.47
C SER A 19 -6.54 26.55 25.97
N GLY A 20 -5.60 25.73 26.46
CA GLY A 20 -5.38 25.47 27.88
C GLY A 20 -5.04 26.74 28.65
N LYS A 21 -4.10 27.54 28.15
CA LYS A 21 -3.73 28.83 28.73
C LYS A 21 -4.90 29.83 28.78
N LYS A 22 -5.84 29.78 27.83
CA LYS A 22 -7.03 30.63 27.84
C LYS A 22 -8.09 30.17 28.86
N LEU A 23 -8.26 28.86 29.03
CA LEU A 23 -9.35 28.29 29.83
C LEU A 23 -8.95 28.02 31.29
N ALA A 24 -7.71 27.61 31.53
CA ALA A 24 -7.20 27.25 32.85
C ALA A 24 -5.69 27.58 32.96
N PRO A 25 -5.30 28.86 33.03
CA PRO A 25 -3.89 29.29 32.99
C PRO A 25 -3.00 28.55 34.00
N SER A 26 -3.46 28.37 35.24
CA SER A 26 -2.71 27.72 36.32
C SER A 26 -2.36 26.26 36.06
N LEU A 27 -3.05 25.57 35.15
CA LEU A 27 -2.73 24.19 34.75
C LEU A 27 -1.71 24.12 33.61
N PHE A 28 -1.39 25.26 32.98
CA PHE A 28 -0.54 25.37 31.79
C PHE A 28 0.66 26.32 31.98
N ASP A 29 1.01 26.62 33.23
CA ASP A 29 2.18 27.44 33.60
C ASP A 29 3.53 26.68 33.56
N GLY A 30 3.49 25.36 33.26
CA GLY A 30 4.67 24.51 33.17
C GLY A 30 5.33 24.46 31.79
N GLU A 31 6.41 23.68 31.68
CA GLU A 31 7.05 23.39 30.39
C GLU A 31 6.05 22.75 29.40
N PRO A 32 6.05 23.20 28.13
CA PRO A 32 5.20 22.61 27.10
C PRO A 32 5.43 21.11 26.96
N GLU A 33 4.34 20.37 26.85
CA GLU A 33 4.38 18.93 26.68
C GLU A 33 5.04 18.56 25.35
N ARG A 34 6.06 17.69 25.39
CA ARG A 34 6.79 17.27 24.19
C ARG A 34 6.23 15.98 23.63
N GLY A 35 5.65 16.06 22.44
CA GLY A 35 5.20 14.90 21.68
C GLY A 35 6.35 14.06 21.11
N ALA A 36 6.05 12.84 20.71
CA ALA A 36 6.96 12.02 19.91
C ALA A 36 6.26 11.39 18.71
N VAL A 37 7.00 11.18 17.64
CA VAL A 37 6.54 10.40 16.49
C VAL A 37 7.55 9.29 16.27
N ILE A 38 7.06 8.06 16.30
CA ILE A 38 7.88 6.85 16.26
C ILE A 38 7.31 5.90 15.21
N THR A 39 8.17 5.22 14.47
CA THR A 39 7.70 4.18 13.56
C THR A 39 7.44 2.86 14.31
N VAL A 40 6.74 1.92 13.70
CA VAL A 40 6.53 0.57 14.27
C VAL A 40 7.86 -0.12 14.52
N GLU A 41 8.81 -0.01 13.57
CA GLU A 41 10.15 -0.57 13.70
C GLU A 41 10.91 0.04 14.89
N GLU A 42 10.97 1.37 14.98
CA GLU A 42 11.65 2.08 16.07
C GLU A 42 11.05 1.70 17.43
N LEU A 43 9.72 1.64 17.51
CA LEU A 43 9.00 1.27 18.73
C LEU A 43 9.30 -0.18 19.13
N LEU A 44 9.28 -1.11 18.16
CA LEU A 44 9.64 -2.51 18.39
C LEU A 44 11.07 -2.63 18.90
N CYS A 45 12.02 -1.95 18.27
CA CYS A 45 13.43 -1.94 18.66
C CYS A 45 13.64 -1.36 20.06
N GLU A 46 12.98 -0.26 20.41
CA GLU A 46 13.07 0.34 21.73
C GLU A 46 12.52 -0.58 22.84
N VAL A 47 11.36 -1.20 22.61
CA VAL A 47 10.74 -2.12 23.56
C VAL A 47 11.57 -3.41 23.68
N ALA A 48 12.05 -3.96 22.56
CA ALA A 48 12.90 -5.15 22.54
C ALA A 48 14.18 -4.93 23.35
N ARG A 49 14.84 -3.77 23.16
CA ARG A 49 16.02 -3.37 23.93
C ARG A 49 15.71 -3.24 25.42
N LYS A 50 14.59 -2.63 25.82
CA LYS A 50 14.18 -2.54 27.23
C LYS A 50 13.95 -3.91 27.87
N ARG A 51 13.50 -4.89 27.08
CA ARG A 51 13.21 -6.26 27.53
C ARG A 51 14.38 -7.23 27.39
N GLY A 52 15.50 -6.82 26.80
CA GLY A 52 16.62 -7.72 26.52
C GLY A 52 16.30 -8.80 25.47
N LEU A 53 15.37 -8.53 24.56
CA LEU A 53 14.97 -9.44 23.47
C LEU A 53 15.44 -8.91 22.11
N SER A 54 15.51 -9.79 21.11
CA SER A 54 15.61 -9.34 19.72
C SER A 54 14.24 -8.84 19.23
N PRO A 55 14.18 -7.88 18.28
CA PRO A 55 12.92 -7.41 17.70
C PRO A 55 12.04 -8.55 17.17
N LYS A 56 12.64 -9.53 16.49
CA LYS A 56 11.95 -10.71 15.96
C LYS A 56 11.35 -11.59 17.07
N ALA A 57 12.08 -11.81 18.16
CA ALA A 57 11.59 -12.59 19.30
C ALA A 57 10.41 -11.88 19.99
N LEU A 58 10.53 -10.58 20.21
CA LEU A 58 9.45 -9.78 20.79
C LEU A 58 8.19 -9.77 19.91
N MET A 59 8.35 -9.56 18.60
CA MET A 59 7.21 -9.58 17.67
C MET A 59 6.49 -10.93 17.69
N LYS A 60 7.24 -12.04 17.67
CA LYS A 60 6.66 -13.39 17.75
C LYS A 60 5.93 -13.63 19.08
N GLU A 61 6.51 -13.19 20.20
CA GLU A 61 5.88 -13.29 21.51
C GLU A 61 4.54 -12.54 21.57
N ILE A 62 4.52 -11.28 21.11
CA ILE A 62 3.29 -10.47 21.08
C ILE A 62 2.26 -11.11 20.15
N ALA A 63 2.66 -11.53 18.94
CA ALA A 63 1.77 -12.16 17.96
C ALA A 63 1.07 -13.41 18.53
N LEU A 64 1.79 -14.25 19.27
CA LEU A 64 1.24 -15.45 19.92
C LEU A 64 0.29 -15.12 21.08
N SER A 65 0.42 -13.95 21.71
CA SER A 65 -0.45 -13.53 22.81
C SER A 65 -1.81 -12.97 22.36
N ILE A 66 -1.98 -12.68 21.07
CA ILE A 66 -3.20 -12.08 20.53
C ILE A 66 -4.20 -13.19 20.21
N HIS A 67 -5.35 -13.17 20.88
CA HIS A 67 -6.39 -14.20 20.78
C HIS A 67 -6.94 -14.43 19.36
N ASP A 68 -7.42 -15.65 19.14
CA ASP A 68 -8.08 -16.07 17.90
C ASP A 68 -9.42 -15.35 17.66
N GLY A 69 -9.73 -15.10 16.38
CA GLY A 69 -10.96 -14.44 15.92
C GLY A 69 -10.77 -13.02 15.37
N LYS A 70 -9.59 -12.41 15.55
CA LYS A 70 -9.23 -11.11 14.95
C LYS A 70 -8.70 -11.28 13.53
N ASN A 71 -9.12 -10.42 12.61
CA ASN A 71 -8.51 -10.34 11.27
C ASN A 71 -7.09 -9.76 11.33
N ILE A 72 -6.34 -9.86 10.24
CA ILE A 72 -4.93 -9.43 10.18
C ILE A 72 -4.72 -7.95 10.54
N HIS A 73 -5.65 -7.07 10.14
CA HIS A 73 -5.59 -5.63 10.49
C HIS A 73 -5.78 -5.42 11.99
N GLN A 74 -6.78 -6.08 12.58
CA GLN A 74 -7.06 -6.01 14.02
C GLN A 74 -5.90 -6.56 14.84
N ARG A 75 -5.27 -7.66 14.39
CA ARG A 75 -4.05 -8.20 15.03
C ARG A 75 -2.91 -7.19 14.93
N GLY A 76 -2.66 -6.59 13.76
CA GLY A 76 -1.63 -5.57 13.59
C GLY A 76 -1.83 -4.34 14.48
N ILE A 77 -3.07 -3.87 14.63
CA ILE A 77 -3.41 -2.80 15.57
C ILE A 77 -3.12 -3.21 17.02
N GLU A 78 -3.50 -4.42 17.43
CA GLU A 78 -3.24 -4.91 18.79
C GLU A 78 -1.73 -5.06 19.08
N VAL A 79 -0.93 -5.47 18.09
CA VAL A 79 0.55 -5.47 18.19
C VAL A 79 1.04 -4.05 18.49
N MET A 80 0.64 -3.06 17.69
CA MET A 80 1.07 -1.67 17.87
C MET A 80 0.63 -1.10 19.23
N GLN A 81 -0.60 -1.41 19.67
CA GLN A 81 -1.10 -1.00 20.99
C GLN A 81 -0.31 -1.67 22.13
N THR A 82 0.04 -2.94 21.98
CA THR A 82 0.83 -3.67 22.98
C THR A 82 2.25 -3.12 23.07
N LEU A 83 2.90 -2.86 21.94
CA LEU A 83 4.19 -2.18 21.90
C LEU A 83 4.12 -0.79 22.54
N ALA A 84 3.09 0.00 22.25
CA ALA A 84 2.89 1.32 22.84
C ALA A 84 2.72 1.26 24.37
N ARG A 85 1.95 0.29 24.88
CA ARG A 85 1.81 0.03 26.33
C ARG A 85 3.14 -0.35 26.97
N GLN A 86 3.88 -1.28 26.36
CA GLN A 86 5.17 -1.75 26.86
C GLN A 86 6.27 -0.68 26.75
N TRP A 87 6.15 0.26 25.81
CA TRP A 87 7.07 1.38 25.68
C TRP A 87 6.98 2.31 26.89
N GLY A 88 5.79 2.48 27.47
CA GLY A 88 5.58 3.18 28.73
C GLY A 88 5.93 4.67 28.69
N ARG A 89 5.96 5.28 27.50
CA ARG A 89 6.21 6.72 27.34
C ARG A 89 5.05 7.51 27.95
N LYS A 90 5.40 8.55 28.72
CA LYS A 90 4.46 9.57 29.17
C LYS A 90 4.31 10.68 28.12
N GLY A 91 3.11 11.25 28.05
CA GLY A 91 2.76 12.29 27.08
C GLY A 91 2.35 11.74 25.71
N PRO A 92 1.87 12.60 24.80
CA PRO A 92 1.31 12.20 23.53
C PRO A 92 2.39 11.71 22.58
N PHE A 93 2.03 10.71 21.78
CA PHE A 93 2.85 10.23 20.69
C PHE A 93 2.00 9.68 19.56
N ILE A 94 2.61 9.60 18.38
CA ILE A 94 2.04 8.97 17.19
C ILE A 94 2.92 7.79 16.83
N VAL A 95 2.31 6.62 16.65
CA VAL A 95 2.96 5.43 16.05
C VAL A 95 2.59 5.40 14.57
N ILE A 96 3.59 5.26 13.70
CA ILE A 96 3.39 5.19 12.24
C ILE A 96 3.88 3.87 11.71
N GLY A 97 3.06 3.23 10.89
CA GLY A 97 3.42 2.03 10.16
C GLY A 97 2.36 1.73 9.11
N PHE A 98 2.42 0.53 8.57
CA PHE A 98 1.47 0.01 7.62
C PHE A 98 0.68 -1.15 8.22
N LEU A 99 -0.46 -1.46 7.62
CA LEU A 99 -1.16 -2.72 7.85
C LEU A 99 -1.18 -3.50 6.53
N PRO A 100 -1.11 -4.84 6.57
CA PRO A 100 -1.32 -5.66 5.40
C PRO A 100 -2.68 -5.38 4.73
N PRO A 101 -2.89 -5.78 3.46
CA PRO A 101 -1.88 -6.23 2.51
C PRO A 101 -1.09 -5.06 1.90
N TYR A 102 0.16 -5.32 1.50
CA TYR A 102 0.99 -4.39 0.74
C TYR A 102 0.90 -4.71 -0.75
N TYR A 103 0.48 -3.73 -1.55
CA TYR A 103 0.45 -3.81 -3.01
C TYR A 103 1.60 -2.96 -3.58
N PRO A 104 2.66 -3.58 -4.10
CA PRO A 104 3.75 -2.84 -4.73
C PRO A 104 3.31 -2.12 -6.00
N SER A 105 3.97 -1.02 -6.32
CA SER A 105 3.77 -0.33 -7.59
C SER A 105 4.38 -1.13 -8.74
N ARG A 106 3.61 -1.30 -9.82
CA ARG A 106 4.05 -1.92 -11.08
C ARG A 106 3.55 -1.07 -12.25
N CYS A 107 4.48 -0.60 -13.09
CA CYS A 107 4.19 0.21 -14.27
C CYS A 107 5.02 -0.25 -15.47
N ASN A 108 4.47 -0.26 -16.68
CA ASN A 108 5.27 -0.51 -17.88
C ASN A 108 6.10 0.74 -18.21
N ASN A 109 7.42 0.68 -17.98
CA ASN A 109 8.35 1.79 -18.23
C ASN A 109 8.93 1.76 -19.65
N GLU A 110 8.49 0.81 -20.49
CA GLU A 110 9.03 0.57 -21.83
C GLU A 110 10.50 0.14 -21.82
N GLU A 111 10.96 -0.47 -20.73
CA GLU A 111 12.34 -0.93 -20.57
C GLU A 111 12.61 -2.21 -21.37
N ILE A 112 11.59 -3.06 -21.50
CA ILE A 112 11.65 -4.32 -22.25
C ILE A 112 10.65 -4.32 -23.40
N ALA A 113 10.94 -5.10 -24.44
CA ALA A 113 10.12 -5.18 -25.65
C ALA A 113 8.65 -5.53 -25.34
N GLY A 114 8.42 -6.44 -24.39
CA GLY A 114 7.06 -6.79 -23.95
C GLY A 114 6.27 -5.62 -23.35
N GLU A 115 6.90 -4.70 -22.64
CA GLU A 115 6.24 -3.49 -22.10
C GLU A 115 5.82 -2.52 -23.21
N LYS A 116 6.69 -2.34 -24.22
CA LYS A 116 6.36 -1.57 -25.44
C LYS A 116 5.21 -2.22 -26.20
N GLY A 117 5.23 -3.56 -26.30
CA GLY A 117 4.15 -4.34 -26.89
C GLY A 117 2.81 -4.13 -26.19
N MET A 118 2.78 -4.13 -24.85
CA MET A 118 1.55 -3.83 -24.09
C MET A 118 1.05 -2.41 -24.32
N ARG A 119 1.96 -1.42 -24.47
CA ARG A 119 1.58 -0.05 -24.81
C ARG A 119 0.95 0.04 -26.20
N LEU A 120 1.58 -0.58 -27.21
CA LEU A 120 1.02 -0.65 -28.56
C LEU A 120 -0.36 -1.31 -28.57
N LEU A 121 -0.51 -2.41 -27.82
CA LEU A 121 -1.81 -3.08 -27.67
C LEU A 121 -2.87 -2.16 -27.07
N CYS A 122 -2.54 -1.39 -26.03
CA CYS A 122 -3.45 -0.39 -25.46
C CYS A 122 -3.93 0.61 -26.53
N GLU A 123 -3.02 1.14 -27.34
CA GLU A 123 -3.33 2.12 -28.38
C GLU A 123 -4.23 1.52 -29.48
N GLU A 124 -3.93 0.29 -29.92
CA GLU A 124 -4.76 -0.49 -30.85
C GLU A 124 -6.18 -0.70 -30.29
N LEU A 125 -6.30 -1.10 -29.02
CA LEU A 125 -7.59 -1.33 -28.35
C LEU A 125 -8.39 -0.04 -28.16
N VAL A 126 -7.74 1.09 -27.87
CA VAL A 126 -8.40 2.41 -27.80
C VAL A 126 -8.98 2.79 -29.17
N GLN A 127 -8.21 2.62 -30.25
CA GLN A 127 -8.67 2.92 -31.59
C GLN A 127 -9.81 1.98 -32.03
N LYS A 128 -9.73 0.69 -31.66
CA LYS A 128 -10.81 -0.27 -31.92
C LYS A 128 -12.07 0.06 -31.12
N GLY A 129 -11.93 0.42 -29.84
CA GLY A 129 -13.01 0.89 -28.98
C GLY A 129 -13.76 2.06 -29.61
N LYS A 130 -13.02 3.04 -30.15
CA LYS A 130 -13.60 4.18 -30.87
C LYS A 130 -14.43 3.75 -32.08
N ASN A 131 -13.95 2.78 -32.86
CA ASN A 131 -14.66 2.26 -34.04
C ASN A 131 -15.98 1.56 -33.69
N ILE A 132 -16.08 0.97 -32.49
CA ILE A 132 -17.30 0.34 -31.98
C ILE A 132 -18.13 1.26 -31.07
N GLY A 133 -17.83 2.56 -31.05
CA GLY A 133 -18.64 3.58 -30.38
C GLY A 133 -18.29 3.84 -28.90
N PHE A 134 -17.15 3.36 -28.41
CA PHE A 134 -16.70 3.58 -27.03
C PHE A 134 -15.45 4.48 -26.98
N SER A 135 -15.47 5.52 -26.15
CA SER A 135 -14.31 6.37 -25.91
C SER A 135 -13.49 5.79 -24.76
N LEU A 136 -12.31 5.29 -25.06
CA LEU A 136 -11.35 4.74 -24.09
C LEU A 136 -10.10 5.62 -24.05
N GLU A 137 -9.35 5.54 -22.95
CA GLU A 137 -8.06 6.22 -22.79
C GLU A 137 -7.05 5.26 -22.16
N VAL A 138 -5.78 5.46 -22.49
CA VAL A 138 -4.68 4.75 -21.82
C VAL A 138 -4.38 5.47 -20.52
N ARG A 139 -4.39 4.73 -19.40
CA ARG A 139 -3.94 5.22 -18.10
C ARG A 139 -2.70 4.45 -17.68
N GLU A 140 -1.62 5.18 -17.42
CA GLU A 140 -0.36 4.58 -16.97
C GLU A 140 -0.49 3.99 -15.56
N ILE A 141 -1.23 4.68 -14.68
CA ILE A 141 -1.42 4.28 -13.29
C ILE A 141 -2.89 3.99 -13.02
N PHE A 142 -3.16 2.80 -12.48
CA PHE A 142 -4.44 2.45 -11.88
C PHE A 142 -4.37 2.70 -10.37
N GLU A 143 -5.20 3.61 -9.87
CA GLU A 143 -5.19 4.05 -8.46
C GLU A 143 -5.88 3.07 -7.49
N GLY A 144 -6.48 2.00 -8.03
CA GLY A 144 -7.15 0.96 -7.24
C GLY A 144 -6.22 -0.17 -6.85
N ILE A 145 -6.73 -1.06 -5.99
CA ILE A 145 -6.05 -2.30 -5.61
C ILE A 145 -6.07 -3.25 -6.81
N MET A 146 -4.91 -3.83 -7.15
CA MET A 146 -4.79 -4.68 -8.33
C MET A 146 -3.74 -5.76 -8.17
N ASP A 147 -4.11 -7.00 -8.44
CA ASP A 147 -3.19 -8.14 -8.32
C ASP A 147 -2.02 -8.10 -9.31
N LEU A 148 -2.14 -7.32 -10.40
CA LEU A 148 -1.01 -7.07 -11.31
C LEU A 148 0.19 -6.42 -10.61
N SER A 149 -0.01 -5.78 -9.45
CA SER A 149 1.08 -5.33 -8.56
C SER A 149 2.06 -6.46 -8.22
N TYR A 150 1.61 -7.71 -8.13
CA TYR A 150 2.46 -8.84 -7.77
C TYR A 150 3.23 -9.45 -8.96
N LEU A 151 3.06 -8.92 -10.17
CA LEU A 151 3.73 -9.39 -11.39
C LEU A 151 5.12 -8.78 -11.61
N GLY A 152 5.61 -8.01 -10.64
CA GLY A 152 6.97 -7.52 -10.58
C GLY A 152 7.11 -6.33 -9.65
N PHE A 153 8.29 -6.19 -9.06
CA PHE A 153 8.62 -5.04 -8.23
C PHE A 153 9.81 -4.28 -8.83
N GLN A 154 9.63 -2.98 -9.06
CA GLN A 154 10.63 -2.13 -9.72
C GLN A 154 11.58 -1.43 -8.74
N GLY A 155 11.46 -1.71 -7.45
CA GLY A 155 12.40 -1.27 -6.42
C GLY A 155 13.46 -2.34 -6.10
N ASN A 156 14.17 -2.15 -4.99
CA ASN A 156 15.16 -3.10 -4.49
C ASN A 156 14.73 -3.71 -3.15
N LEU A 157 15.50 -4.69 -2.66
CA LEU A 157 15.19 -5.38 -1.40
C LEU A 157 15.15 -4.43 -0.19
N ASN A 158 15.98 -3.38 -0.15
CA ASN A 158 15.94 -2.41 0.95
C ASN A 158 14.64 -1.60 0.95
N ASP A 159 14.06 -1.32 -0.22
CA ASP A 159 12.77 -0.64 -0.32
C ASP A 159 11.65 -1.50 0.28
N LEU A 160 11.66 -2.81 0.00
CA LEU A 160 10.74 -3.78 0.61
C LEU A 160 10.99 -3.94 2.10
N GLU A 161 12.25 -3.95 2.53
CA GLU A 161 12.61 -4.10 3.93
C GLU A 161 12.06 -2.95 4.78
N GLY A 162 12.10 -1.71 4.28
CA GLY A 162 11.51 -0.56 4.97
C GLY A 162 10.00 -0.70 5.19
N VAL A 163 9.27 -1.27 4.22
CA VAL A 163 7.83 -1.60 4.35
C VAL A 163 7.64 -2.75 5.33
N ALA A 164 8.42 -3.82 5.20
CA ALA A 164 8.33 -5.03 6.02
C ALA A 164 8.58 -4.73 7.50
N GLN A 165 9.64 -3.99 7.82
CA GLN A 165 10.00 -3.62 9.20
C GLN A 165 8.94 -2.72 9.86
N ASN A 166 8.17 -1.97 9.06
CA ASN A 166 7.11 -1.08 9.52
C ASN A 166 5.70 -1.65 9.33
N THR A 167 5.59 -2.93 8.96
CA THR A 167 4.32 -3.66 8.86
C THR A 167 4.30 -4.76 9.93
N PRO A 168 3.46 -4.65 10.98
CA PRO A 168 3.33 -5.71 11.97
C PRO A 168 2.97 -7.04 11.32
N LEU A 169 3.47 -8.14 11.91
CA LEU A 169 3.14 -9.51 11.50
C LEU A 169 3.68 -9.93 10.12
N TRP A 170 4.56 -9.13 9.51
CA TRP A 170 5.26 -9.49 8.28
C TRP A 170 6.04 -10.80 8.44
N ASN A 171 5.78 -11.75 7.55
CA ASN A 171 6.31 -13.12 7.57
C ASN A 171 6.05 -13.89 8.90
N ILE A 172 4.99 -13.52 9.62
CA ILE A 172 4.46 -14.25 10.79
C ILE A 172 3.04 -14.71 10.49
N ASP A 173 2.12 -13.75 10.34
CA ASP A 173 0.72 -14.02 9.96
C ASP A 173 0.40 -13.48 8.56
N TYR A 174 1.17 -12.49 8.09
CA TYR A 174 1.10 -11.96 6.73
C TYR A 174 2.34 -12.39 5.96
N TYR A 175 2.19 -13.41 5.11
CA TYR A 175 3.26 -13.88 4.24
C TYR A 175 3.33 -13.03 2.97
N PHE A 176 4.51 -12.50 2.65
CA PHE A 176 4.76 -11.74 1.43
C PHE A 176 6.00 -12.27 0.71
N PRO A 177 5.93 -12.60 -0.59
CA PRO A 177 7.02 -13.22 -1.32
C PRO A 177 8.06 -12.18 -1.78
N SER A 178 8.80 -11.59 -0.84
CA SER A 178 9.73 -10.48 -1.10
C SER A 178 10.82 -10.81 -2.12
N GLU A 179 11.36 -12.03 -2.10
CA GLU A 179 12.42 -12.46 -3.02
C GLU A 179 11.84 -12.81 -4.40
N ASP A 180 10.74 -13.56 -4.44
CA ASP A 180 10.15 -14.00 -5.70
C ASP A 180 9.69 -12.81 -6.55
N ILE A 181 9.07 -11.79 -5.92
CA ILE A 181 8.55 -10.63 -6.66
C ILE A 181 9.66 -9.76 -7.28
N LEU A 182 10.88 -9.79 -6.72
CA LEU A 182 12.06 -9.12 -7.30
C LEU A 182 12.58 -9.84 -8.55
N CYS A 183 12.31 -11.14 -8.69
CA CYS A 183 12.66 -11.92 -9.86
C CYS A 183 11.65 -11.77 -11.01
N LEU A 184 10.51 -11.13 -10.76
CA LEU A 184 9.47 -10.93 -11.76
C LEU A 184 9.58 -9.55 -12.42
N HIS A 185 9.57 -9.55 -13.76
CA HIS A 185 9.44 -8.35 -14.58
C HIS A 185 8.45 -8.63 -15.71
N ILE A 186 7.22 -9.00 -15.35
CA ILE A 186 6.20 -9.40 -16.33
C ILE A 186 5.47 -8.13 -16.83
N PRO A 187 5.42 -7.86 -18.15
CA PRO A 187 4.61 -6.78 -18.71
C PRO A 187 3.14 -6.93 -18.31
N ILE A 188 2.49 -5.81 -17.95
CA ILE A 188 1.11 -5.83 -17.47
C ILE A 188 0.16 -5.08 -18.41
N LEU A 189 -1.07 -5.54 -18.51
CA LEU A 189 -2.18 -4.83 -19.15
C LEU A 189 -3.39 -4.95 -18.25
N ASN A 190 -3.91 -3.81 -17.78
CA ASN A 190 -5.17 -3.77 -17.07
C ASN A 190 -6.28 -3.29 -18.02
N MET A 191 -7.30 -4.12 -18.20
CA MET A 191 -8.51 -3.72 -18.90
C MET A 191 -9.74 -4.25 -18.14
N GLY A 192 -10.75 -3.39 -18.00
CA GLY A 192 -11.94 -3.69 -17.23
C GLY A 192 -13.13 -2.86 -17.68
N PRO A 193 -14.31 -3.03 -17.06
CA PRO A 193 -15.51 -2.30 -17.41
C PRO A 193 -15.37 -0.81 -17.07
N ILE A 194 -16.07 0.03 -17.82
CA ILE A 194 -16.27 1.44 -17.46
C ILE A 194 -17.24 1.47 -16.29
N GLY A 195 -16.75 1.89 -15.13
CA GLY A 195 -17.51 1.96 -13.89
C GLY A 195 -17.21 3.22 -13.10
N LYS A 196 -18.00 3.45 -12.05
CA LYS A 196 -17.79 4.54 -11.10
C LYS A 196 -18.18 4.08 -9.69
N ASP A 197 -17.49 4.66 -8.71
CA ASP A 197 -17.71 4.45 -7.27
C ASP A 197 -17.47 2.99 -6.84
N ALA A 198 -16.39 2.35 -7.34
CA ALA A 198 -16.00 0.99 -6.95
C ALA A 198 -15.87 0.86 -5.41
N HIS A 199 -16.44 -0.20 -4.85
CA HIS A 199 -16.51 -0.46 -3.41
C HIS A 199 -17.30 0.59 -2.60
N GLN A 200 -18.14 1.39 -3.25
CA GLN A 200 -19.07 2.30 -2.58
C GLN A 200 -20.52 1.87 -2.81
N SER A 201 -21.45 2.36 -1.99
CA SER A 201 -22.87 2.04 -2.13
C SER A 201 -23.50 2.51 -3.45
N THR A 202 -22.84 3.42 -4.17
CA THR A 202 -23.25 3.94 -5.48
C THR A 202 -22.51 3.30 -6.65
N GLU A 203 -21.80 2.19 -6.41
CA GLU A 203 -21.09 1.44 -7.44
C GLU A 203 -21.99 1.13 -8.63
N ARG A 204 -21.50 1.42 -9.84
CA ARG A 204 -22.24 1.18 -11.08
C ARG A 204 -21.31 0.96 -12.26
N LEU A 205 -21.81 0.20 -13.23
CA LEU A 205 -21.12 -0.11 -14.48
C LEU A 205 -21.90 0.41 -15.68
N TYR A 206 -21.20 0.80 -16.73
CA TYR A 206 -21.80 1.13 -18.01
C TYR A 206 -22.07 -0.14 -18.81
N LEU A 207 -23.30 -0.66 -18.72
CA LEU A 207 -23.71 -1.95 -19.28
C LEU A 207 -23.44 -2.13 -20.78
N PRO A 208 -23.70 -1.14 -21.67
CA PRO A 208 -23.39 -1.30 -23.09
C PRO A 208 -21.93 -1.65 -23.35
N TYR A 209 -20.99 -0.99 -22.65
CA TYR A 209 -19.58 -1.34 -22.76
C TYR A 209 -19.29 -2.68 -22.10
N ALA A 210 -19.75 -2.91 -20.86
CA ALA A 210 -19.44 -4.14 -20.13
C ALA A 210 -19.94 -5.42 -20.83
N LEU A 211 -21.09 -5.37 -21.49
CA LEU A 211 -21.73 -6.54 -22.12
C LEU A 211 -21.43 -6.70 -23.61
N HIS A 212 -21.07 -5.62 -24.31
CA HIS A 212 -20.87 -5.66 -25.76
C HIS A 212 -19.50 -5.14 -26.22
N GLY A 213 -18.98 -4.08 -25.58
CA GLY A 213 -17.67 -3.52 -25.94
C GLY A 213 -16.50 -4.31 -25.39
N LEU A 214 -16.45 -4.45 -24.06
CA LEU A 214 -15.37 -5.10 -23.33
C LEU A 214 -15.13 -6.54 -23.80
N PRO A 215 -16.13 -7.41 -24.00
CA PRO A 215 -15.87 -8.78 -24.47
C PRO A 215 -15.17 -8.82 -25.84
N LEU A 216 -15.56 -7.93 -26.78
CA LEU A 216 -14.94 -7.86 -28.10
C LEU A 216 -13.48 -7.40 -28.02
N LEU A 217 -13.21 -6.36 -27.24
CA LEU A 217 -11.85 -5.85 -27.05
C LEU A 217 -10.98 -6.83 -26.26
N PHE A 218 -11.56 -7.57 -25.32
CA PHE A 218 -10.84 -8.57 -24.54
C PHE A 218 -10.40 -9.75 -25.39
N VAL A 219 -11.27 -10.26 -26.28
CA VAL A 219 -10.90 -11.30 -27.25
C VAL A 219 -9.78 -10.80 -28.17
N GLU A 220 -9.89 -9.57 -28.69
CA GLU A 220 -8.83 -8.97 -29.51
C GLU A 220 -7.48 -8.95 -28.77
N ALA A 221 -7.48 -8.52 -27.51
CA ALA A 221 -6.27 -8.47 -26.70
C ALA A 221 -5.63 -9.86 -26.59
N LEU A 222 -6.44 -10.88 -26.28
CA LEU A 222 -5.96 -12.25 -26.15
C LEU A 222 -5.40 -12.82 -27.47
N GLU A 223 -6.02 -12.50 -28.61
CA GLU A 223 -5.56 -12.95 -29.92
C GLU A 223 -4.29 -12.21 -30.38
N ARG A 224 -4.13 -10.93 -29.99
CA ARG A 224 -2.99 -10.09 -30.38
C ARG A 224 -1.74 -10.33 -29.54
N ILE A 225 -1.87 -10.69 -28.26
CA ILE A 225 -0.73 -10.92 -27.34
C ILE A 225 0.30 -11.92 -27.88
N PRO A 226 -0.06 -13.11 -28.41
CA PRO A 226 0.90 -14.06 -28.95
C PRO A 226 1.77 -13.50 -30.08
N ASP A 227 1.19 -12.64 -30.94
CA ASP A 227 1.94 -12.04 -32.05
C ASP A 227 2.87 -10.94 -31.55
N LEU A 228 2.44 -10.14 -30.58
CA LEU A 228 3.33 -9.19 -29.88
C LEU A 228 4.49 -9.92 -29.21
N CYS A 229 4.25 -11.07 -28.57
CA CYS A 229 5.31 -11.88 -27.98
C CYS A 229 6.31 -12.40 -29.03
N LYS A 230 5.87 -12.73 -30.25
CA LYS A 230 6.79 -13.12 -31.34
C LYS A 230 7.59 -11.92 -31.83
N GLU A 231 6.95 -10.77 -32.04
CA GLU A 231 7.60 -9.53 -32.49
C GLU A 231 8.64 -9.03 -31.50
N THR A 232 8.41 -9.26 -30.20
CA THR A 232 9.25 -8.78 -29.10
C THR A 232 10.33 -9.78 -28.64
N ASN A 233 10.22 -11.06 -29.00
CA ASN A 233 11.25 -12.11 -28.72
C ASN A 233 12.28 -12.27 -29.87
N VAL A 234 12.34 -11.34 -30.82
CA VAL A 234 13.29 -11.36 -31.95
C VAL A 234 14.61 -10.61 -31.63
N GLU A 235 14.80 -10.19 -30.37
CA GLU A 235 16.07 -9.60 -29.88
C GLU A 235 16.94 -10.59 -29.10
#